data_AF-A0A8S3Y3F7-F1
#
_entry.id   AF-A0A8S3Y3F7-F1
#
_cell.length_a   1.000
_cell.length_b   1.000
_cell.length_c   1.000
_cell.angle_alpha   90.00
_cell.angle_beta   90.00
_cell.angle_gamma   90.00
#
_symmetry.space_group_name_H-M   'P 1'
#
loop_
_entity.id
_entity.type
_entity.pdbx_description
1 polymer ?
#
loop_
_entity_poly.entity_id
_entity_poly.type
_entity_poly.pdbx_seq_one_letter_code
_entity_poly.pdbx_strand_id
1 'polypeptide(L)'
;MRSILEESMLETRSMPLENRPRLPRIPLSKRNQAVVRALNPMLVTYLEASEDLCEMDSILFGAALAVCRIIGAKLPMYGRATQHTLLSAIPAWRKRIEDRIAKARALIGRLTSFRSGNNRPRVVRTVRMAFAGTNFSLSQPDITQKLTERIDDLKQKIAARGKRIRRFSERSRRFNQNRLFQSDQKRLYKSLERPEVCGAAQDRIRLTLSHFGVTCGQSP
;
A
#
# COMPACT_ATOMS: atom_id res chain seq x y z
N MET A 1 38.58 -4.92 7.66
CA MET A 1 37.81 -5.78 6.73
C MET A 1 37.86 -7.24 7.15
N ARG A 2 39.04 -7.83 7.37
CA ARG A 2 39.19 -9.22 7.85
C ARG A 2 38.43 -9.52 9.16
N SER A 3 38.61 -8.69 10.19
CA SER A 3 37.87 -8.87 11.47
C SER A 3 36.33 -8.79 11.31
N ILE A 4 35.82 -7.90 10.45
CA ILE A 4 34.37 -7.79 10.17
C ILE A 4 33.86 -9.04 9.43
N LEU A 5 34.69 -9.59 8.54
CA LEU A 5 34.38 -10.82 7.81
C LEU A 5 34.30 -12.00 8.78
N GLU A 6 35.30 -12.19 9.63
CA GLU A 6 35.34 -13.26 10.64
C GLU A 6 34.17 -13.18 11.62
N GLU A 7 33.88 -11.98 12.13
CA GLU A 7 32.72 -11.72 13.01
C GLU A 7 31.40 -12.09 12.31
N SER A 8 31.23 -11.69 11.05
CA SER A 8 30.01 -11.98 10.28
C SER A 8 29.86 -13.47 9.96
N MET A 9 30.97 -14.19 9.76
CA MET A 9 30.97 -15.64 9.53
C MET A 9 30.63 -16.42 10.80
N LEU A 10 31.18 -16.02 11.96
CA LEU A 10 30.85 -16.60 13.26
C LEU A 10 29.37 -16.42 13.59
N GLU A 11 28.85 -15.20 13.41
CA GLU A 11 27.43 -14.90 13.63
C GLU A 11 26.51 -15.73 12.74
N THR A 12 26.90 -15.94 11.48
CA THR A 12 26.13 -16.75 10.53
C THR A 12 26.12 -18.23 10.90
N ARG A 13 27.24 -18.76 11.40
CA ARG A 13 27.35 -20.16 11.83
C ARG A 13 26.47 -20.45 13.05
N SER A 14 26.34 -19.51 13.96
CA SER A 14 25.47 -19.64 15.14
C SER A 14 23.98 -19.37 14.87
N MET A 15 23.62 -18.98 13.65
CA MET A 15 22.27 -18.54 13.30
C MET A 15 21.54 -19.56 12.41
N PRO A 16 20.37 -20.08 12.85
CA PRO A 16 19.53 -20.92 12.00
C PRO A 16 19.14 -20.19 10.71
N LEU A 17 18.98 -20.94 9.60
CA LEU A 17 18.65 -20.39 8.28
C LEU A 17 17.41 -19.47 8.28
N GLU A 18 16.39 -19.86 9.04
CA GLU A 18 15.12 -19.11 9.19
C GLU A 18 15.32 -17.71 9.80
N ASN A 19 16.36 -17.59 10.62
CA ASN A 19 16.69 -16.38 11.35
C ASN A 19 17.73 -15.53 10.62
N ARG A 20 18.15 -15.84 9.39
CA ARG A 20 19.11 -15.02 8.66
C ARG A 20 18.46 -13.75 8.08
N PRO A 21 19.11 -12.58 8.18
CA PRO A 21 18.52 -11.34 7.68
C PRO A 21 18.53 -11.35 6.15
N ARG A 22 17.53 -10.72 5.51
CA ARG A 22 17.54 -10.57 4.05
C ARG A 22 18.61 -9.57 3.66
N LEU A 23 19.53 -9.95 2.77
CA LEU A 23 20.55 -9.03 2.28
C LEU A 23 19.95 -8.06 1.25
N PRO A 24 20.15 -6.73 1.41
CA PRO A 24 19.67 -5.75 0.44
C PRO A 24 20.48 -5.82 -0.86
N ARG A 25 19.85 -5.44 -1.99
CA ARG A 25 20.57 -5.29 -3.25
C ARG A 25 21.53 -4.10 -3.17
N ILE A 26 22.82 -4.35 -3.34
CA ILE A 26 23.87 -3.33 -3.30
C ILE A 26 23.97 -2.66 -4.69
N PRO A 27 23.96 -1.30 -4.78
CA PRO A 27 24.14 -0.61 -6.05
C PRO A 27 25.58 -0.77 -6.56
N LEU A 28 25.74 -0.87 -7.88
CA LEU A 28 27.05 -0.98 -8.54
C LEU A 28 27.75 0.39 -8.59
N SER A 29 28.38 0.77 -7.48
CA SER A 29 29.27 1.93 -7.41
C SER A 29 30.74 1.50 -7.40
N LYS A 30 31.66 2.36 -7.87
CA LYS A 30 33.12 2.08 -7.83
C LYS A 30 33.59 1.73 -6.42
N ARG A 31 33.08 2.43 -5.40
CA ARG A 31 33.36 2.18 -3.98
C ARG A 31 32.91 0.79 -3.55
N ASN A 32 31.67 0.41 -3.87
CA ASN A 32 31.13 -0.90 -3.48
C ASN A 32 31.86 -2.04 -4.20
N GLN A 33 32.20 -1.85 -5.47
CA GLN A 33 33.01 -2.80 -6.23
C GLN A 33 34.41 -2.96 -5.65
N ALA A 34 35.05 -1.89 -5.19
CA ALA A 34 36.35 -1.96 -4.53
C ALA A 34 36.30 -2.81 -3.24
N VAL A 35 35.24 -2.66 -2.43
CA VAL A 35 35.03 -3.48 -1.22
C VAL A 35 34.88 -4.96 -1.57
N VAL A 36 34.06 -5.29 -2.57
CA VAL A 36 33.87 -6.68 -3.03
C VAL A 36 35.19 -7.25 -3.56
N ARG A 37 35.92 -6.51 -4.39
CA ARG A 37 37.22 -6.93 -4.94
C ARG A 37 38.27 -7.14 -3.86
N ALA A 38 38.24 -6.36 -2.78
CA ALA A 38 39.16 -6.53 -1.65
C ALA A 38 38.84 -7.77 -0.80
N LEU A 39 37.57 -8.14 -0.69
CA LEU A 39 37.13 -9.30 0.09
C LEU A 39 37.25 -10.63 -0.66
N ASN A 40 37.00 -10.65 -1.97
CA ASN A 40 37.00 -11.89 -2.77
C ASN A 40 38.27 -12.76 -2.60
N PRO A 41 39.50 -12.21 -2.64
CA PRO A 41 40.70 -13.02 -2.43
C PRO A 41 40.79 -13.63 -1.03
N MET A 42 40.24 -12.95 -0.02
CA MET A 42 40.19 -13.47 1.35
C MET A 42 39.22 -14.63 1.46
N LEU A 43 38.14 -14.65 0.68
CA LEU A 43 37.15 -15.74 0.72
C LEU A 43 37.71 -17.06 0.18
N VAL A 44 38.61 -16.99 -0.81
CA VAL A 44 39.23 -18.18 -1.41
C VAL A 44 39.90 -19.03 -0.34
N THR A 45 40.66 -18.42 0.58
CA THR A 45 41.34 -19.15 1.66
C THR A 45 40.37 -19.81 2.65
N TYR A 46 39.20 -19.22 2.89
CA TYR A 46 38.20 -19.83 3.80
C TYR A 46 37.37 -20.90 3.10
N LEU A 47 37.15 -20.80 1.80
CA LEU A 47 36.43 -21.81 1.00
C LEU A 47 37.27 -23.06 0.75
N GLU A 48 38.58 -22.90 0.51
CA GLU A 48 39.50 -24.03 0.37
C GLU A 48 39.65 -24.84 1.67
N ALA A 49 39.46 -24.18 2.81
CA ALA A 49 39.50 -24.81 4.13
C ALA A 49 38.15 -25.39 4.58
N SER A 50 37.07 -25.23 3.80
CA SER A 50 35.74 -25.75 4.17
C SER A 50 35.53 -27.17 3.68
N GLU A 51 35.01 -28.03 4.55
CA GLU A 51 34.80 -29.46 4.24
C GLU A 51 33.35 -29.76 3.89
N ASP A 52 32.40 -28.94 4.35
CA ASP A 52 30.96 -29.17 4.19
C ASP A 52 30.22 -28.02 3.48
N LEU A 53 29.10 -28.38 2.84
CA LEU A 53 28.20 -27.45 2.16
C LEU A 53 27.58 -26.43 3.12
N CYS A 54 27.26 -26.84 4.36
CA CYS A 54 26.70 -25.91 5.35
C CYS A 54 27.72 -24.86 5.77
N GLU A 55 29.00 -25.23 5.82
CA GLU A 55 30.09 -24.30 6.11
C GLU A 55 30.30 -23.34 4.94
N MET A 56 30.33 -23.84 3.70
CA MET A 56 30.40 -23.00 2.50
C MET A 56 29.27 -21.98 2.45
N ASP A 57 28.02 -22.40 2.70
CA ASP A 57 26.87 -21.49 2.75
C ASP A 57 27.04 -20.41 3.84
N SER A 58 27.52 -20.80 5.02
CA SER A 58 27.78 -19.85 6.12
C SER A 58 28.90 -18.87 5.80
N ILE A 59 29.95 -19.32 5.12
CA ILE A 59 31.08 -18.49 4.64
C ILE A 59 30.57 -17.48 3.60
N LEU A 60 29.84 -17.95 2.59
CA LEU A 60 29.32 -17.09 1.51
C LEU A 60 28.32 -16.06 2.03
N PHE A 61 27.41 -16.47 2.92
CA PHE A 61 26.45 -15.56 3.52
C PHE A 61 27.13 -14.55 4.46
N GLY A 62 28.05 -15.01 5.32
CA GLY A 62 28.84 -14.15 6.20
C GLY A 62 29.67 -13.12 5.43
N ALA A 63 30.22 -13.50 4.28
CA ALA A 63 30.91 -12.59 3.37
C ALA A 63 30.00 -11.51 2.82
N ALA A 64 28.82 -11.89 2.32
CA ALA A 64 27.84 -10.95 1.79
C ALA A 64 27.30 -10.01 2.89
N LEU A 65 27.15 -10.51 4.13
CA LEU A 65 26.80 -9.72 5.29
C LEU A 65 27.91 -8.72 5.66
N ALA A 66 29.17 -9.14 5.65
CA ALA A 66 30.32 -8.29 5.91
C ALA A 66 30.43 -7.15 4.87
N VAL A 67 30.20 -7.45 3.58
CA VAL A 67 30.12 -6.43 2.52
C VAL A 67 29.02 -5.41 2.83
N CYS A 68 27.82 -5.87 3.24
CA CYS A 68 26.72 -4.98 3.62
C CYS A 68 27.10 -4.07 4.80
N ARG A 69 27.78 -4.62 5.82
CA ARG A 69 28.25 -3.88 7.00
C ARG A 69 29.28 -2.81 6.63
N ILE A 70 30.29 -3.17 5.83
CA ILE A 70 31.37 -2.25 5.40
C ILE A 70 30.82 -1.10 4.54
N ILE A 71 29.81 -1.37 3.72
CA ILE A 71 29.16 -0.36 2.88
C ILE A 71 28.18 0.50 3.71
N GLY A 72 27.79 0.05 4.91
CA GLY A 72 26.78 0.72 5.72
C GLY A 72 25.36 0.51 5.18
N ALA A 73 25.11 -0.59 4.49
CA ALA A 73 23.78 -0.93 3.98
C ALA A 73 22.85 -1.28 5.15
N LYS A 74 21.67 -0.65 5.19
CA LYS A 74 20.65 -0.96 6.20
C LYS A 74 20.11 -2.36 5.95
N LEU A 75 20.46 -3.29 6.83
CA LEU A 75 19.91 -4.64 6.82
C LEU A 75 18.45 -4.56 7.30
N PRO A 76 17.48 -5.07 6.52
CA PRO A 76 16.12 -5.21 7.01
C PRO A 76 16.11 -6.12 8.23
N MET A 77 15.47 -5.66 9.31
CA MET A 77 15.31 -6.43 10.54
C MET A 77 14.71 -7.81 10.25
N TYR A 78 15.27 -8.83 10.92
CA TYR A 78 14.83 -10.22 10.92
C TYR A 78 13.29 -10.34 10.90
N GLY A 79 12.76 -11.17 10.00
CA GLY A 79 11.34 -11.54 9.97
C GLY A 79 10.34 -10.45 9.56
N ARG A 80 10.71 -9.16 9.44
CA ARG A 80 9.79 -8.15 8.89
C ARG A 80 9.87 -8.13 7.39
N ALA A 81 9.14 -9.08 6.81
CA ALA A 81 8.68 -9.00 5.44
C ALA A 81 8.16 -7.58 5.16
N THR A 82 8.94 -6.81 4.40
CA THR A 82 8.47 -5.65 3.63
C THR A 82 7.49 -6.09 2.52
N GLN A 83 6.97 -7.32 2.58
CA GLN A 83 5.82 -7.79 1.82
C GLN A 83 4.52 -7.13 2.29
N HIS A 84 4.41 -6.67 3.55
CA HIS A 84 3.20 -5.98 4.01
C HIS A 84 2.93 -4.67 3.26
N THR A 85 3.98 -3.97 2.81
CA THR A 85 3.85 -2.77 1.98
C THR A 85 3.54 -3.04 0.52
N LEU A 86 3.83 -4.24 0.00
CA LEU A 86 3.55 -4.59 -1.41
C LEU A 86 2.21 -5.32 -1.58
N LEU A 87 1.80 -6.13 -0.60
CA LEU A 87 0.57 -6.93 -0.66
C LEU A 87 -0.67 -6.17 -0.17
N SER A 88 -0.50 -5.05 0.54
CA SER A 88 -1.61 -4.26 1.11
C SER A 88 -1.70 -2.82 0.58
N ALA A 89 -0.79 -2.42 -0.32
CA ALA A 89 -0.86 -1.09 -0.90
C ALA A 89 -2.12 -0.95 -1.78
N ILE A 90 -3.10 -0.20 -1.28
CA ILE A 90 -4.25 0.26 -2.04
C ILE A 90 -3.73 0.81 -3.38
N PRO A 91 -4.18 0.28 -4.53
CA PRO A 91 -3.69 0.74 -5.82
C PRO A 91 -3.83 2.26 -5.97
N ALA A 92 -2.83 2.92 -6.57
CA ALA A 92 -2.83 4.38 -6.70
C ALA A 92 -4.08 4.94 -7.40
N TRP A 93 -4.69 4.20 -8.34
CA TRP A 93 -5.95 4.60 -8.97
C TRP A 93 -7.11 4.65 -7.96
N ARG A 94 -7.16 3.72 -7.01
CA ARG A 94 -8.22 3.61 -6.01
C ARG A 94 -8.10 4.73 -5.00
N LYS A 95 -6.90 4.96 -4.47
CA LYS A 95 -6.59 6.09 -3.60
C LYS A 95 -7.01 7.43 -4.20
N ARG A 96 -6.67 7.68 -5.48
CA ARG A 96 -7.09 8.90 -6.19
C ARG A 96 -8.61 9.08 -6.28
N ILE A 97 -9.37 8.01 -6.40
CA ILE A 97 -10.84 8.10 -6.44
C ILE A 97 -11.40 8.33 -5.04
N GLU A 98 -10.87 7.63 -4.03
CA GLU A 98 -11.24 7.79 -2.62
C GLU A 98 -10.96 9.22 -2.13
N ASP A 99 -9.80 9.80 -2.48
CA ASP A 99 -9.47 11.19 -2.16
C ASP A 99 -10.47 12.18 -2.76
N ARG A 100 -10.92 11.94 -4.00
CA ARG A 100 -11.95 12.78 -4.65
C ARG A 100 -13.32 12.62 -3.98
N ILE A 101 -13.65 11.42 -3.49
CA ILE A 101 -14.88 11.18 -2.71
C ILE A 101 -14.79 11.93 -1.38
N ALA A 102 -13.66 11.82 -0.66
CA ALA A 102 -13.45 12.50 0.61
C ALA A 102 -13.56 14.03 0.46
N LYS A 103 -12.91 14.61 -0.56
CA LYS A 103 -13.02 16.04 -0.88
C LYS A 103 -14.47 16.45 -1.18
N ALA A 104 -15.20 15.65 -1.95
CA ALA A 104 -16.60 15.91 -2.25
C ALA A 104 -17.49 15.85 -0.99
N ARG A 105 -17.30 14.86 -0.11
CA ARG A 105 -18.02 14.76 1.18
C ARG A 105 -17.74 15.96 2.08
N ALA A 106 -16.48 16.37 2.20
CA ALA A 106 -16.09 17.55 2.98
C ALA A 106 -16.69 18.84 2.40
N LEU A 107 -16.85 18.93 1.08
CA LEU A 107 -17.52 20.07 0.46
C LEU A 107 -19.04 20.05 0.73
N ILE A 108 -19.70 18.89 0.59
CA ILE A 108 -21.12 18.72 0.95
C ILE A 108 -21.35 19.18 2.38
N GLY A 109 -20.55 18.70 3.34
CA GLY A 109 -20.68 19.12 4.75
C GLY A 109 -20.63 20.64 4.93
N ARG A 110 -19.71 21.32 4.23
CA ARG A 110 -19.60 22.79 4.29
C ARG A 110 -20.76 23.52 3.62
N LEU A 111 -21.26 23.03 2.48
CA LEU A 111 -22.44 23.59 1.83
C LEU A 111 -23.70 23.40 2.69
N THR A 112 -23.86 22.24 3.31
CA THR A 112 -24.96 21.98 4.24
C THR A 112 -24.87 22.87 5.48
N SER A 113 -23.68 23.02 6.09
CA SER A 113 -23.50 23.94 7.21
C SER A 113 -23.84 25.39 6.87
N PHE A 114 -23.43 25.87 5.68
CA PHE A 114 -23.80 27.20 5.20
C PHE A 114 -25.31 27.33 5.03
N ARG A 115 -25.97 26.32 4.42
CA ARG A 115 -27.44 26.27 4.27
C ARG A 115 -28.17 26.30 5.62
N SER A 116 -27.58 25.74 6.67
CA SER A 116 -28.09 25.81 8.04
C SER A 116 -27.83 27.15 8.75
N GLY A 117 -27.31 28.17 8.06
CA GLY A 117 -27.08 29.52 8.62
C GLY A 117 -25.65 29.79 9.12
N ASN A 118 -24.70 28.88 8.90
CA ASN A 118 -23.31 29.10 9.33
C ASN A 118 -22.56 30.05 8.37
N ASN A 119 -22.49 31.31 8.76
CA ASN A 119 -21.85 32.38 7.99
C ASN A 119 -20.40 32.67 8.38
N ARG A 120 -19.69 31.74 9.04
CA ARG A 120 -18.26 31.93 9.36
C ARG A 120 -17.45 32.20 8.08
N PRO A 121 -16.49 33.14 8.09
CA PRO A 121 -15.74 33.53 6.88
C PRO A 121 -15.10 32.37 6.11
N ARG A 122 -14.60 31.36 6.82
CA ARG A 122 -14.03 30.15 6.21
C ARG A 122 -15.06 29.33 5.42
N VAL A 123 -16.29 29.22 5.92
CA VAL A 123 -17.39 28.50 5.27
C VAL A 123 -17.82 29.27 4.02
N VAL A 124 -18.06 30.58 4.16
CA VAL A 124 -18.44 31.48 3.06
C VAL A 124 -17.38 31.46 1.94
N ARG A 125 -16.09 31.53 2.29
CA ARG A 125 -14.99 31.41 1.30
C ARG A 125 -15.05 30.07 0.56
N THR A 126 -15.31 28.97 1.27
CA THR A 126 -15.44 27.65 0.64
C THR A 126 -16.62 27.62 -0.34
N VAL A 127 -17.76 28.19 0.04
CA VAL A 127 -18.95 28.28 -0.83
C VAL A 127 -18.61 29.07 -2.09
N ARG A 128 -18.00 30.26 -1.98
CA ARG A 128 -17.57 31.04 -3.15
C ARG A 128 -16.63 30.25 -4.06
N MET A 129 -15.66 29.53 -3.49
CA MET A 129 -14.76 28.69 -4.28
C MET A 129 -15.47 27.49 -4.93
N ALA A 130 -16.53 26.97 -4.33
CA ALA A 130 -17.31 25.84 -4.87
C ALA A 130 -18.07 26.21 -6.17
N PHE A 131 -18.37 27.50 -6.32
CA PHE A 131 -19.02 28.13 -7.47
C PHE A 131 -18.09 29.07 -8.24
N ALA A 132 -16.77 28.97 -8.05
CA ALA A 132 -15.82 29.77 -8.80
C ALA A 132 -15.96 29.52 -10.31
N GLY A 133 -16.07 30.59 -11.09
CA GLY A 133 -16.27 30.51 -12.55
C GLY A 133 -17.72 30.32 -12.99
N THR A 134 -18.69 30.31 -12.06
CA THR A 134 -20.12 30.41 -12.38
C THR A 134 -20.66 31.79 -11.99
N ASN A 135 -21.76 32.25 -12.63
CA ASN A 135 -22.48 33.48 -12.31
C ASN A 135 -23.27 33.36 -10.98
N PHE A 136 -22.57 33.00 -9.91
CA PHE A 136 -23.13 32.77 -8.58
C PHE A 136 -22.81 33.93 -7.66
N SER A 137 -23.84 34.52 -7.06
CA SER A 137 -23.69 35.51 -5.99
C SER A 137 -24.45 35.08 -4.75
N LEU A 138 -23.85 35.34 -3.58
CA LEU A 138 -24.44 35.00 -2.28
C LEU A 138 -25.68 35.83 -1.94
N SER A 139 -25.91 36.94 -2.66
CA SER A 139 -27.06 37.83 -2.46
C SER A 139 -28.25 37.47 -3.34
N GLN A 140 -28.14 36.44 -4.19
CA GLN A 140 -29.26 36.03 -5.05
C GLN A 140 -30.36 35.35 -4.24
N PRO A 141 -31.65 35.58 -4.58
CA PRO A 141 -32.78 34.99 -3.86
C PRO A 141 -32.84 33.46 -4.02
N ASP A 142 -32.27 32.90 -5.10
CA ASP A 142 -32.28 31.48 -5.44
C ASP A 142 -31.10 30.68 -4.83
N ILE A 143 -30.36 31.26 -3.90
CA ILE A 143 -29.15 30.65 -3.32
C ILE A 143 -29.40 29.26 -2.75
N THR A 144 -30.53 29.06 -2.06
CA THR A 144 -30.89 27.78 -1.42
C THR A 144 -31.09 26.67 -2.45
N GLN A 145 -31.69 27.00 -3.59
CA GLN A 145 -31.89 26.07 -4.70
C GLN A 145 -30.53 25.68 -5.32
N LYS A 146 -29.72 26.67 -5.68
CA LYS A 146 -28.38 26.43 -6.26
C LYS A 146 -27.47 25.62 -5.36
N LEU A 147 -27.53 25.83 -4.04
CA LEU A 147 -26.82 25.02 -3.06
C LEU A 147 -27.28 23.57 -3.08
N THR A 148 -28.59 23.34 -3.19
CA THR A 148 -29.19 22.00 -3.21
C THR A 148 -28.79 21.25 -4.49
N GLU A 149 -28.93 21.89 -5.65
CA GLU A 149 -28.46 21.35 -6.93
C GLU A 149 -26.97 20.97 -6.87
N ARG A 150 -26.13 21.85 -6.29
CA ARG A 150 -24.70 21.58 -6.14
C ARG A 150 -24.40 20.42 -5.20
N ILE A 151 -25.17 20.28 -4.13
CA ILE A 151 -25.04 19.14 -3.21
C ILE A 151 -25.41 17.84 -3.93
N ASP A 152 -26.49 17.83 -4.70
CA ASP A 152 -26.95 16.64 -5.40
C ASP A 152 -26.01 16.23 -6.53
N ASP A 153 -25.45 17.19 -7.27
CA ASP A 153 -24.33 16.98 -8.20
C ASP A 153 -23.15 16.24 -7.55
N LEU A 154 -22.78 16.66 -6.33
CA LEU A 154 -21.67 16.05 -5.59
C LEU A 154 -22.04 14.63 -5.14
N LYS A 155 -23.28 14.39 -4.70
CA LYS A 155 -23.78 13.05 -4.36
C LYS A 155 -23.76 12.14 -5.59
N GLN A 156 -24.25 12.60 -6.74
CA GLN A 156 -24.20 11.86 -8.00
C GLN A 156 -22.75 11.51 -8.39
N LYS A 157 -21.83 12.47 -8.28
CA LYS A 157 -20.39 12.25 -8.53
C LYS A 157 -19.78 11.23 -7.56
N ILE A 158 -20.16 11.26 -6.27
CA ILE A 158 -19.72 10.26 -5.29
C ILE A 158 -20.25 8.87 -5.66
N ALA A 159 -21.53 8.75 -5.99
CA ALA A 159 -22.15 7.48 -6.40
C ALA A 159 -21.47 6.90 -7.65
N ALA A 160 -21.24 7.73 -8.68
CA ALA A 160 -20.55 7.32 -9.90
C ALA A 160 -19.11 6.83 -9.63
N ARG A 161 -18.37 7.53 -8.75
CA ARG A 161 -17.02 7.13 -8.32
C ARG A 161 -17.02 5.83 -7.51
N GLY A 162 -17.99 5.65 -6.61
CA GLY A 162 -18.20 4.40 -5.87
C GLY A 162 -18.46 3.22 -6.82
N LYS A 163 -19.36 3.40 -7.79
CA LYS A 163 -19.61 2.41 -8.86
C LYS A 163 -18.34 2.09 -9.66
N ARG A 164 -17.50 3.10 -9.95
CA ARG A 164 -16.21 2.89 -10.63
C ARG A 164 -15.25 2.03 -9.79
N ILE A 165 -15.11 2.31 -8.50
CA ILE A 165 -14.28 1.48 -7.59
C ILE A 165 -14.78 0.03 -7.60
N ARG A 166 -16.09 -0.18 -7.41
CA ARG A 166 -16.69 -1.51 -7.42
C ARG A 166 -16.37 -2.28 -8.70
N ARG A 167 -16.64 -1.68 -9.86
CA ARG A 167 -16.36 -2.31 -11.18
C ARG A 167 -14.89 -2.68 -11.36
N PHE A 168 -13.97 -1.81 -10.95
CA PHE A 168 -12.53 -2.06 -11.12
C PHE A 168 -12.02 -3.13 -10.16
N SER A 169 -12.52 -3.14 -8.92
CA SER A 169 -12.23 -4.19 -7.95
C SER A 169 -12.77 -5.54 -8.41
N GLU A 170 -14.01 -5.61 -8.90
CA GLU A 170 -14.62 -6.83 -9.45
C GLU A 170 -13.84 -7.34 -10.67
N ARG A 171 -13.46 -6.46 -11.60
CA ARG A 171 -12.62 -6.83 -12.75
C ARG A 171 -11.29 -7.43 -12.30
N SER A 172 -10.62 -6.78 -11.35
CA SER A 172 -9.32 -7.24 -10.84
C SER A 172 -9.46 -8.59 -10.13
N ARG A 173 -10.54 -8.77 -9.37
CA ARG A 173 -10.88 -10.04 -8.71
C ARG A 173 -11.10 -11.15 -9.74
N ARG A 174 -11.95 -10.92 -10.75
CA ARG A 174 -12.22 -11.91 -11.82
C ARG A 174 -10.96 -12.28 -12.58
N PHE A 175 -10.14 -11.30 -12.93
CA PHE A 175 -8.84 -11.55 -13.58
C PHE A 175 -7.95 -12.47 -12.74
N ASN A 176 -7.81 -12.18 -11.44
CA ASN A 176 -7.01 -13.00 -10.54
C ASN A 176 -7.60 -14.41 -10.35
N GLN A 177 -8.93 -14.53 -10.22
CA GLN A 177 -9.61 -15.81 -10.10
C GLN A 177 -9.47 -16.66 -11.37
N ASN A 178 -9.64 -16.07 -12.55
CA ASN A 178 -9.48 -16.78 -13.83
C ASN A 178 -8.03 -17.23 -14.02
N ARG A 179 -7.06 -16.40 -13.65
CA ARG A 179 -5.63 -16.77 -13.69
C ARG A 179 -5.35 -17.93 -12.72
N LEU A 180 -5.88 -17.86 -11.51
CA LEU A 180 -5.73 -18.94 -10.52
C LEU A 180 -6.42 -20.23 -10.98
N PHE A 181 -7.58 -20.13 -11.64
CA PHE A 181 -8.27 -21.28 -12.22
C PHE A 181 -7.42 -21.98 -13.28
N GLN A 182 -6.76 -21.22 -14.15
CA GLN A 182 -5.90 -21.78 -15.19
C GLN A 182 -4.65 -22.47 -14.62
N SER A 183 -4.07 -21.92 -13.55
CA SER A 183 -2.83 -22.47 -12.96
C SER A 183 -3.07 -23.55 -11.89
N ASP A 184 -4.06 -23.35 -11.01
CA ASP A 184 -4.32 -24.20 -9.83
C ASP A 184 -5.80 -24.09 -9.40
N GLN A 185 -6.64 -24.94 -9.99
CA GLN A 185 -8.07 -24.99 -9.72
C GLN A 185 -8.37 -25.36 -8.25
N LYS A 186 -7.60 -26.29 -7.67
CA LYS A 186 -7.81 -26.73 -6.28
C LYS A 186 -7.63 -25.58 -5.30
N ARG A 187 -6.64 -24.71 -5.51
CA ARG A 187 -6.47 -23.50 -4.71
C ARG A 187 -7.62 -22.52 -4.86
N LEU A 188 -8.17 -22.35 -6.07
CA LEU A 188 -9.34 -21.49 -6.25
C LEU A 188 -10.54 -22.01 -5.45
N TYR A 189 -10.90 -23.29 -5.59
CA TYR A 189 -12.06 -23.84 -4.87
C TYR A 189 -11.89 -23.78 -3.36
N LYS A 190 -10.71 -24.11 -2.84
CA LYS A 190 -10.38 -23.93 -1.41
C LYS A 190 -10.55 -22.48 -0.94
N SER A 191 -10.20 -21.51 -1.78
CA SER A 191 -10.38 -20.08 -1.46
C SER A 191 -11.85 -19.63 -1.48
N LEU A 192 -12.72 -20.32 -2.24
CA LEU A 192 -14.16 -20.06 -2.30
C LEU A 192 -14.90 -20.70 -1.12
N GLU A 193 -14.48 -21.89 -0.68
CA GLU A 193 -15.02 -22.60 0.49
C GLU A 193 -14.64 -21.93 1.81
N ARG A 194 -13.50 -21.23 1.86
CA ARG A 194 -12.99 -20.56 3.07
C ARG A 194 -12.70 -19.07 2.82
N PRO A 195 -13.74 -18.23 2.62
CA PRO A 195 -13.57 -16.80 2.38
C PRO A 195 -12.88 -16.08 3.54
N GLU A 196 -13.10 -16.54 4.78
CA GLU A 196 -12.54 -15.97 6.02
C GLU A 196 -10.99 -16.05 6.09
N VAL A 197 -10.40 -17.11 5.52
CA VAL A 197 -8.95 -17.42 5.63
C VAL A 197 -8.13 -16.67 4.57
N CYS A 198 -8.73 -16.32 3.43
CA CYS A 198 -8.08 -15.57 2.35
C CYS A 198 -8.53 -14.10 2.23
N GLY A 199 -9.67 -13.74 2.84
CA GLY A 199 -10.33 -12.44 2.67
C GLY A 199 -9.95 -11.33 3.66
N ALA A 200 -9.18 -11.65 4.72
CA ALA A 200 -8.83 -10.69 5.78
C ALA A 200 -8.09 -9.43 5.28
N ALA A 201 -7.52 -9.45 4.08
CA ALA A 201 -6.88 -8.29 3.45
C ALA A 201 -7.85 -7.38 2.64
N GLN A 202 -9.05 -7.87 2.27
CA GLN A 202 -9.93 -7.16 1.32
C GLN A 202 -11.27 -6.73 1.94
N ASP A 203 -11.76 -7.41 2.98
CA ASP A 203 -13.13 -7.20 3.50
C ASP A 203 -13.26 -6.24 4.69
N ARG A 204 -12.16 -5.63 5.20
CA ARG A 204 -12.27 -4.49 6.16
C ARG A 204 -12.97 -3.24 5.59
N ILE A 205 -13.37 -3.26 4.31
CA ILE A 205 -13.95 -2.11 3.60
C ILE A 205 -15.48 -2.20 3.49
N ARG A 206 -16.11 -3.33 3.86
CA ARG A 206 -17.57 -3.43 3.91
C ARG A 206 -18.21 -2.76 5.13
N LEU A 207 -17.47 -2.54 6.21
CA LEU A 207 -18.03 -2.04 7.48
C LEU A 207 -18.08 -0.50 7.63
N THR A 208 -17.65 0.28 6.64
CA THR A 208 -17.74 1.76 6.71
C THR A 208 -18.87 2.36 5.87
N LEU A 209 -19.75 1.53 5.28
CA LEU A 209 -20.86 2.00 4.44
C LEU A 209 -22.26 1.62 4.97
N SER A 210 -22.35 0.87 6.07
CA SER A 210 -23.62 0.59 6.76
C SER A 210 -23.98 1.62 7.84
N HIS A 211 -23.11 2.60 8.12
CA HIS A 211 -23.30 3.52 9.26
C HIS A 211 -23.99 4.85 8.91
N PHE A 212 -24.53 5.01 7.69
CA PHE A 212 -25.30 6.19 7.33
C PHE A 212 -26.57 5.77 6.61
N GLY A 213 -27.65 5.63 7.40
CA GLY A 213 -28.98 5.21 6.98
C GLY A 213 -29.46 5.93 5.73
N VAL A 214 -29.42 5.22 4.61
CA VAL A 214 -30.26 5.48 3.45
C VAL A 214 -31.19 4.29 3.34
N THR A 215 -32.30 4.35 4.07
CA THR A 215 -33.46 3.52 3.78
C THR A 215 -34.00 3.99 2.44
N CYS A 216 -33.66 3.28 1.36
CA CYS A 216 -34.44 3.39 0.14
C CYS A 216 -35.85 2.89 0.48
N GLY A 217 -36.82 3.79 0.37
CA GLY A 217 -38.24 3.47 0.58
C GLY A 217 -38.66 2.30 -0.30
N GLN A 218 -39.28 1.33 0.36
CA GLN A 218 -40.20 0.42 -0.32
C GLN A 218 -41.51 1.18 -0.53
N SER A 219 -42.02 1.13 -1.74
CA SER A 219 -43.41 1.41 -2.06
C SER A 219 -43.74 0.77 -3.41
N PRO A 220 -44.99 0.34 -3.64
CA PRO A 220 -45.94 -0.32 -2.74
C PRO A 220 -45.88 -1.85 -2.85
#